data_AF-A0A932CUI6-F1
#
_entry.id   AF-A0A932CUI6-F1
#
_cell.length_a   1.000
_cell.length_b   1.000
_cell.length_c   1.000
_cell.angle_alpha   90.00
_cell.angle_beta   90.00
_cell.angle_gamma   90.00
#
_symmetry.space_group_name_H-M   'P 1'
#
loop_
_entity.id
_entity.type
_entity.pdbx_description
1 polymer ?
#
loop_
_entity_poly.entity_id
_entity_poly.type
_entity_poly.pdbx_seq_one_letter_code
_entity_poly.pdbx_strand_id
1 'polypeptide(L)' 'MARKQKTVARPPRVGDVVAFDFGGLDVSGTVVEDRGHIGVGGRRLLRIRVEMEPGVDPMFIELPEADLRIVKRVA' A
#
# COMPACT_ATOMS: atom_id res chain seq x y z
N MET A 1 -6.22 18.53 20.44
CA MET A 1 -4.90 18.35 19.79
C MET A 1 -4.41 16.92 20.04
N ALA A 2 -4.86 15.93 19.26
CA ALA A 2 -4.46 14.55 19.47
C ALA A 2 -3.09 14.29 18.80
N ARG A 3 -2.04 14.10 19.61
CA ARG A 3 -0.75 13.57 19.13
C ARG A 3 -0.99 12.14 18.64
N LYS A 4 -1.15 11.94 17.33
CA LYS A 4 -1.08 10.59 16.73
C LYS A 4 0.31 10.05 17.00
N GLN A 5 0.38 8.99 17.82
CA GLN A 5 1.60 8.28 18.15
C GLN A 5 2.30 7.86 16.86
N LYS A 6 3.54 8.35 16.64
CA LYS A 6 4.49 7.77 15.69
C LYS A 6 4.99 6.47 16.31
N THR A 7 4.19 5.41 16.23
CA THR A 7 4.75 4.05 16.23
C THR A 7 5.70 4.01 15.03
N VAL A 8 6.93 3.56 15.22
CA VAL A 8 7.87 3.34 14.12
C VAL A 8 7.29 2.20 13.28
N ALA A 9 6.36 2.53 12.40
CA ALA A 9 5.67 1.59 11.56
C ALA A 9 6.72 1.04 10.60
N ARG A 10 6.98 -0.28 10.69
CA ARG A 10 7.84 -0.95 9.73
C ARG A 10 7.33 -0.68 8.31
N PRO A 11 8.21 -0.55 7.31
CA PRO A 11 7.83 -0.48 5.90
C PRO A 11 6.80 -1.57 5.53
N PRO A 12 5.80 -1.27 4.69
CA PRO A 12 5.02 -2.29 4.01
C PRO A 12 5.93 -3.26 3.23
N ARG A 13 5.56 -4.53 3.24
CA ARG A 13 6.24 -5.60 2.50
C ARG A 13 5.23 -6.46 1.75
N VAL A 14 5.73 -7.27 0.82
CA VAL A 14 4.91 -8.25 0.08
C VAL A 14 4.10 -9.12 1.05
N GLY A 15 2.81 -9.25 0.78
CA GLY A 15 1.83 -9.96 1.59
C GLY A 15 1.07 -9.09 2.61
N ASP A 16 1.56 -7.89 2.94
CA ASP A 16 0.82 -6.98 3.83
C ASP A 16 -0.45 -6.47 3.14
N VAL A 17 -1.52 -6.30 3.91
CA VAL A 17 -2.70 -5.55 3.51
C VAL A 17 -2.48 -4.09 3.87
N VAL A 18 -2.59 -3.22 2.88
CA VAL A 18 -2.37 -1.77 2.98
C VAL A 18 -3.62 -1.01 2.58
N ALA A 19 -3.75 0.20 3.10
CA ALA A 19 -4.75 1.18 2.69
C ALA A 19 -4.07 2.45 2.17
N PHE A 20 -4.70 3.12 1.21
CA PHE A 20 -4.18 4.31 0.54
C PHE A 20 -5.33 5.17 0.00
N ASP A 21 -5.07 6.46 -0.19
CA ASP A 21 -6.02 7.35 -0.86
C ASP A 21 -5.95 7.14 -2.38
N PHE A 22 -7.09 6.92 -3.00
CA PHE A 22 -7.23 6.81 -4.44
C PHE A 22 -8.40 7.67 -4.92
N GLY A 23 -8.08 8.89 -5.37
CA GLY A 23 -9.09 9.83 -5.83
C GLY A 23 -10.04 10.29 -4.71
N GLY A 24 -9.55 10.42 -3.48
CA GLY A 24 -10.36 10.79 -2.31
C GLY A 24 -11.13 9.63 -1.67
N LEU A 25 -10.98 8.40 -2.17
CA LEU A 25 -11.52 7.18 -1.57
C LEU A 25 -10.43 6.45 -0.81
N ASP A 26 -10.74 5.96 0.41
CA ASP A 26 -9.84 5.09 1.16
C ASP A 26 -9.98 3.65 0.64
N VAL A 27 -8.97 3.17 -0.07
CA VAL A 27 -8.97 1.85 -0.73
C VAL A 27 -7.97 0.95 -0.05
N SER A 28 -8.34 -0.32 0.17
CA SER A 28 -7.43 -1.35 0.67
C SER A 28 -7.02 -2.35 -0.41
N GLY A 29 -5.80 -2.86 -0.32
CA GLY A 29 -5.31 -3.92 -1.20
C GLY A 29 -4.12 -4.66 -0.60
N THR A 30 -3.64 -5.67 -1.31
CA THR A 30 -2.52 -6.51 -0.87
C THR A 30 -1.26 -6.14 -1.65
N VAL A 31 -0.14 -5.94 -0.96
CA VAL A 31 1.17 -5.77 -1.61
C VAL A 31 1.57 -7.10 -2.26
N VAL A 32 1.73 -7.12 -3.58
CA VAL A 32 2.06 -8.34 -4.34
C VAL A 32 3.47 -8.33 -4.92
N GLU A 33 4.10 -7.17 -5.04
CA GLU A 33 5.45 -7.02 -5.59
C GLU A 33 6.17 -5.83 -4.94
N ASP A 34 7.46 -6.01 -4.63
CA ASP A 34 8.37 -4.91 -4.35
C ASP A 34 9.12 -4.55 -5.62
N ARG A 35 8.81 -3.38 -6.19
CA ARG A 35 9.43 -2.90 -7.43
C ARG A 35 10.80 -2.28 -7.18
N GLY A 36 11.17 -2.06 -5.92
CA GLY A 36 12.41 -1.40 -5.52
C GLY A 36 12.36 0.13 -5.69
N HIS A 37 13.53 0.75 -5.64
CA HIS A 37 13.73 2.21 -5.62
C HIS A 37 13.73 2.84 -7.02
N ILE A 38 12.74 2.48 -7.83
CA ILE A 38 12.63 2.91 -9.23
C ILE A 38 11.68 4.09 -9.44
N GLY A 39 11.01 4.57 -8.38
CA GLY A 39 10.14 5.74 -8.46
C GLY A 39 10.91 7.05 -8.57
N VAL A 40 10.22 8.12 -8.97
CA VAL A 40 10.80 9.47 -9.08
C VAL A 40 11.48 9.86 -7.76
N GLY A 41 12.74 10.29 -7.84
CA GLY A 41 13.55 10.63 -6.67
C GLY A 41 14.01 9.42 -5.84
N GLY A 42 14.07 8.22 -6.45
CA GLY A 42 14.50 6.99 -5.78
C GLY A 42 13.46 6.43 -4.80
N ARG A 43 12.18 6.82 -4.95
CA ARG A 43 11.12 6.30 -4.08
C ARG A 43 10.95 4.80 -4.29
N ARG A 44 10.83 4.05 -3.18
CA ARG A 44 10.47 2.63 -3.21
C ARG A 44 9.02 2.50 -3.67
N LEU A 45 8.81 1.82 -4.79
CA LEU A 45 7.49 1.54 -5.33
C LEU A 45 7.08 0.12 -4.96
N LEU A 46 5.81 -0.03 -4.63
CA LEU A 46 5.18 -1.31 -4.34
C LEU A 46 4.03 -1.49 -5.32
N ARG A 47 3.80 -2.73 -5.75
CA ARG A 47 2.61 -3.09 -6.53
C ARG A 47 1.54 -3.63 -5.60
N ILE A 48 0.35 -3.06 -5.69
CA ILE A 48 -0.79 -3.39 -4.86
C ILE A 48 -1.85 -4.01 -5.76
N ARG A 49 -2.33 -5.20 -5.38
CA ARG A 49 -3.52 -5.84 -5.95
C ARG A 49 -4.75 -5.37 -5.19
N VAL A 50 -5.71 -4.81 -5.91
CA VAL A 50 -7.00 -4.33 -5.39
C VAL A 50 -8.11 -5.22 -5.94
N GLU A 51 -8.88 -5.81 -5.03
CA GLU A 51 -10.08 -6.57 -5.39
C GLU A 51 -11.28 -5.62 -5.27
N MET A 52 -11.89 -5.26 -6.41
CA MET A 52 -13.00 -4.30 -6.43
C MET A 52 -14.35 -4.99 -6.23
N GLU A 53 -14.63 -6.03 -7.01
CA GLU A 53 -15.87 -6.80 -6.93
C GLU A 53 -15.61 -8.29 -7.21
N PRO A 54 -16.36 -9.21 -6.59
CA PRO A 54 -16.28 -10.63 -6.92
C PRO A 54 -16.57 -10.90 -8.39
N GLY A 55 -15.69 -11.66 -9.05
CA GLY A 55 -15.87 -12.04 -10.47
C GLY A 55 -15.36 -11.03 -11.49
N VAL A 56 -14.80 -9.90 -11.04
CA VAL A 56 -14.08 -8.94 -11.89
C VAL A 56 -12.58 -9.14 -11.73
N ASP A 57 -11.84 -8.96 -12.82
CA ASP A 57 -10.39 -9.02 -12.77
C ASP A 57 -9.82 -8.00 -11.79
N PRO A 58 -8.83 -8.38 -10.97
CA PRO A 58 -8.24 -7.48 -10.00
C PRO A 58 -7.47 -6.36 -10.70
N MET A 59 -7.54 -5.16 -10.11
CA MET A 59 -6.75 -4.02 -10.54
C MET A 59 -5.37 -4.06 -9.86
N PHE A 60 -4.34 -3.61 -10.58
CA PHE A 60 -3.00 -3.43 -10.04
C PHE A 60 -2.61 -1.96 -10.09
N ILE A 61 -2.17 -1.43 -8.96
CA ILE A 61 -1.70 -0.04 -8.83
C ILE A 61 -0.27 -0.08 -8.29
N GLU A 62 0.59 0.79 -8.82
CA GLU A 62 1.93 1.04 -8.27
C GLU A 62 1.92 2.33 -7.47
N LEU A 63 2.31 2.25 -6.20
CA LEU A 63 2.36 3.41 -5.30
C LEU A 63 3.68 3.48 -4.54
N PRO A 64 4.15 4.70 -4.20
CA PRO A 64 5.23 4.88 -3.26
C PRO A 64 4.90 4.27 -1.90
N GLU A 65 5.89 3.66 -1.26
CA GLU A 65 5.77 3.13 0.10
C GLU A 65 5.19 4.14 1.09
N ALA A 66 5.59 5.41 0.95
CA ALA A 66 5.20 6.51 1.83
C ALA A 66 3.69 6.84 1.79
N ASP A 67 2.99 6.43 0.72
CA ASP A 67 1.57 6.71 0.53
C ASP A 67 0.69 5.57 1.09
N LEU A 68 1.30 4.50 1.60
CA LEU A 68 0.63 3.31 2.11
C LEU A 68 0.55 3.31 3.64
N ARG A 69 -0.59 2.89 4.15
CA ARG A 69 -0.82 2.61 5.58
C ARG A 69 -1.06 1.13 5.77
N ILE A 70 -0.29 0.45 6.63
CA ILE A 70 -0.54 -0.97 6.88
C ILE A 70 -1.82 -1.14 7.70
N VAL A 71 -2.71 -1.99 7.18
CA VAL A 71 -3.94 -2.44 7.84
C VAL A 71 -3.73 -3.80 8.50
N LYS A 72 -3.08 -4.74 7.81
CA LYS A 72 -2.78 -6.08 8.33
C LYS A 72 -1.38 -6.52 7.88
N ARG A 73 -0.63 -7.13 8.79
CA ARG A 73 0.67 -7.72 8.47
C ARG A 73 0.52 -9.15 7.98
N VAL A 74 1.37 -9.52 7.03
CA VAL A 74 1.72 -10.93 6.84
C VAL A 74 2.57 -11.39 8.03
N ALA A 75 2.34 -12.61 8.50
CA ALA A 75 3.07 -13.20 9.64
C ALA A 75 4.60 -13.21 9.40
#